data_AF-A0A9D0P2P9-F1
#
_entry.id   AF-A0A9D0P2P9-F1
#
_cell.length_a   1.000
_cell.length_b   1.000
_cell.length_c   1.000
_cell.angle_alpha   90.00
_cell.angle_beta   90.00
_cell.angle_gamma   90.00
#
_symmetry.space_group_name_H-M   'P 1'
#
loop_
_entity.id
_entity.type
_entity.pdbx_description
1 polymer ?
#
loop_
_entity_poly.entity_id
_entity_poly.type
_entity_poly.pdbx_seq_one_letter_code
_entity_poly.pdbx_strand_id
1 'polypeptide(L)'
;MSRLESLFENNRNWAKRLKQENPEFFSKLSLQQEPDYLWIGCSDSRVPANQIVDLPPGEVFVHRNIANVVVHTDLNCLSVIQYAVEVLEVKHI
;
A
#
# COMPACT_ATOMS: atom_id res chain seq x y z
N MET A 1 16.64 3.69 24.92
CA MET A 1 16.19 3.92 23.53
C MET A 1 14.73 4.30 23.56
N SER A 2 14.38 5.38 22.89
CA SER A 2 12.97 5.73 22.68
C SER A 2 12.29 4.70 21.76
N ARG A 3 10.97 4.55 21.89
CA ARG A 3 10.18 3.68 21.00
C ARG A 3 10.31 4.06 19.52
N LEU A 4 10.64 5.31 19.22
CA LEU A 4 10.81 5.79 17.86
C LEU A 4 12.18 5.38 17.29
N GLU A 5 13.25 5.43 18.09
CA GLU A 5 14.59 4.96 17.70
C GLU A 5 14.57 3.49 17.27
N SER A 6 13.85 2.63 17.99
CA SER A 6 13.76 1.21 17.63
C SER A 6 13.02 0.98 16.31
N LEU A 7 12.03 1.81 15.95
CA LEU A 7 11.37 1.73 14.65
C LEU A 7 12.31 2.09 13.50
N PHE A 8 13.15 3.11 13.67
CA PHE A 8 14.16 3.45 12.67
C PHE A 8 15.19 2.34 12.50
N GLU A 9 15.62 1.71 13.59
CA GLU A 9 16.56 0.59 13.53
C GLU A 9 15.93 -0.64 12.85
N ASN A 10 14.67 -0.94 13.17
CA ASN A 10 13.90 -2.01 12.51
C ASN A 10 13.79 -1.76 11.00
N ASN A 11 13.51 -0.52 10.58
CA ASN A 11 13.45 -0.16 9.15
C ASN A 11 14.81 -0.33 8.46
N ARG A 12 15.91 0.13 9.08
CA ARG A 12 17.27 -0.05 8.53
C ARG A 12 17.62 -1.52 8.36
N ASN A 13 17.31 -2.35 9.33
CA ASN A 13 17.60 -3.78 9.29
C ASN A 13 16.72 -4.52 8.26
N TRP A 14 15.43 -4.16 8.17
CA TRP A 14 14.54 -4.64 7.12
C TRP A 14 15.06 -4.30 5.72
N ALA A 15 15.44 -3.04 5.48
CA ALA A 15 15.94 -2.60 4.17
C ALA A 15 17.27 -3.28 3.79
N LYS A 16 18.19 -3.44 4.76
CA LYS A 16 19.46 -4.16 4.53
C LYS A 16 19.21 -5.61 4.13
N ARG A 17 18.35 -6.33 4.86
CA ARG A 17 18.02 -7.73 4.57
C ARG A 17 17.37 -7.89 3.19
N LEU A 18 16.37 -7.07 2.87
CA LEU A 18 15.72 -7.10 1.55
C LEU A 18 16.70 -6.82 0.41
N LYS A 19 17.62 -5.88 0.59
CA LYS A 19 18.65 -5.59 -0.42
C LYS A 19 19.67 -6.72 -0.58
N GLN A 20 19.94 -7.47 0.48
CA GLN A 20 20.80 -8.66 0.42
C GLN A 20 20.10 -9.83 -0.29
N GLU A 21 18.82 -10.04 0.02
CA GLU A 21 18.00 -11.10 -0.60
C GLU A 21 17.65 -10.78 -2.07
N ASN A 22 17.36 -9.52 -2.37
CA ASN A 22 17.01 -9.03 -3.70
C ASN A 22 17.58 -7.61 -3.94
N PRO A 23 18.81 -7.50 -4.50
CA PRO A 23 19.47 -6.22 -4.74
C PRO A 23 18.67 -5.26 -5.64
N GLU A 24 17.83 -5.80 -6.53
CA GLU A 24 17.02 -5.03 -7.48
C GLU A 24 15.64 -4.63 -6.94
N PHE A 25 15.29 -5.05 -5.71
CA PHE A 25 13.95 -4.84 -5.14
C PHE A 25 13.53 -3.37 -5.20
N PHE A 26 14.36 -2.45 -4.66
CA PHE A 26 14.01 -1.04 -4.60
C PHE A 26 14.04 -0.35 -5.97
N SER A 27 14.94 -0.75 -6.87
CA SER A 27 14.96 -0.22 -8.24
C SER A 27 13.70 -0.64 -9.02
N LYS A 28 13.27 -1.91 -8.90
CA LYS A 28 12.03 -2.38 -9.51
C LYS A 28 10.81 -1.69 -8.91
N LEU A 29 10.75 -1.60 -7.57
CA LEU A 29 9.66 -0.92 -6.88
C LEU A 29 9.54 0.56 -7.29
N SER A 30 10.67 1.24 -7.52
CA SER A 30 10.65 2.65 -7.93
C SER A 30 10.08 2.89 -9.33
N LEU A 31 10.10 1.86 -10.18
CA LEU A 31 9.56 1.91 -11.54
C LEU A 31 8.08 1.50 -11.59
N GLN A 32 7.56 0.88 -10.53
CA GLN A 32 6.19 0.36 -10.43
C GLN A 32 5.28 1.45 -9.86
N GLN A 33 4.44 2.05 -10.72
CA GLN A 33 3.41 3.04 -10.33
C GLN A 33 2.05 2.82 -11.01
N GLU A 34 1.83 1.64 -11.60
CA GLU A 34 0.59 1.30 -12.32
C GLU A 34 -0.09 0.10 -11.64
N PRO A 35 -0.78 0.31 -10.50
CA PRO A 35 -1.49 -0.77 -9.83
C PRO A 35 -2.72 -1.21 -10.66
N ASP A 36 -2.98 -2.50 -10.74
CA ASP A 36 -4.18 -3.03 -11.41
C ASP A 36 -5.43 -3.00 -10.51
N TYR A 37 -5.25 -2.83 -9.19
CA TYR A 37 -6.29 -2.95 -8.18
C TYR A 37 -6.32 -1.74 -7.24
N LEU A 38 -7.52 -1.21 -6.98
CA LEU A 38 -7.82 -0.42 -5.79
C LEU A 38 -8.38 -1.35 -4.70
N TRP A 39 -7.91 -1.24 -3.46
CA TRP A 39 -8.42 -1.98 -2.31
C TRP A 39 -8.96 -1.02 -1.25
N ILE A 40 -10.27 -1.06 -0.99
CA ILE A 40 -10.92 -0.29 0.09
C ILE A 40 -11.08 -1.20 1.32
N GLY A 41 -10.17 -1.06 2.29
CA GLY A 41 -10.10 -1.92 3.47
C GLY A 41 -10.48 -1.23 4.77
N CYS A 42 -10.71 -2.03 5.82
CA CYS A 42 -10.88 -1.49 7.16
C CYS A 42 -9.52 -1.01 7.71
N SER A 43 -9.51 0.07 8.49
CA SER A 43 -8.31 0.51 9.23
C SER A 43 -7.86 -0.47 10.33
N ASP A 44 -8.65 -1.50 10.58
CA ASP A 44 -8.26 -2.62 11.42
C ASP A 44 -6.94 -3.23 10.92
N SER A 45 -5.98 -3.38 11.83
CA SER A 45 -4.59 -3.73 11.55
C SER A 45 -4.36 -5.23 11.36
N ARG A 46 -5.42 -6.04 11.35
CA ARG A 46 -5.33 -7.51 11.36
C ARG A 46 -4.43 -8.07 10.25
N VAL A 47 -4.57 -7.62 8.99
CA VAL A 47 -3.72 -8.08 7.88
C VAL A 47 -3.58 -7.00 6.77
N PRO A 48 -2.38 -6.76 6.21
CA PRO A 48 -2.16 -5.94 5.02
C PRO A 48 -2.78 -6.56 3.76
N ALA A 49 -3.36 -5.75 2.87
CA ALA A 49 -4.05 -6.21 1.66
C ALA A 49 -3.13 -7.07 0.77
N ASN A 50 -1.93 -6.57 0.49
CA ASN A 50 -0.93 -7.25 -0.34
C ASN A 50 -0.56 -8.65 0.16
N GLN A 51 -0.62 -8.89 1.48
CA GLN A 51 -0.33 -10.21 2.05
C GLN A 51 -1.50 -11.19 1.89
N ILE A 52 -2.75 -10.70 1.86
CA ILE A 52 -3.93 -11.55 1.69
C ILE A 52 -3.99 -12.10 0.26
N VAL A 53 -3.62 -11.28 -0.72
CA VAL A 53 -3.72 -11.62 -2.16
C VAL A 53 -2.39 -12.00 -2.80
N ASP A 54 -1.33 -12.14 -2.00
CA ASP A 54 0.03 -12.50 -2.44
C ASP A 54 0.56 -11.62 -3.59
N LEU A 55 0.31 -10.30 -3.49
CA LEU A 55 0.77 -9.32 -4.47
C LEU A 55 2.00 -8.55 -3.96
N PRO A 56 2.99 -8.27 -4.82
CA PRO A 56 4.13 -7.46 -4.43
C PRO A 56 3.69 -6.01 -4.12
N PRO A 57 4.48 -5.27 -3.32
CA PRO A 57 4.28 -3.84 -3.14
C PRO A 57 4.26 -3.09 -4.48
N GLY A 58 3.32 -2.16 -4.65
CA GLY A 58 3.14 -1.39 -5.90
C GLY A 58 2.00 -1.89 -6.80
N GLU A 59 1.51 -3.11 -6.63
CA GLU A 59 0.44 -3.71 -7.45
C GLU A 59 -0.98 -3.37 -6.96
N VAL A 60 -1.10 -2.87 -5.72
CA VAL A 60 -2.38 -2.54 -5.09
C VAL A 60 -2.35 -1.11 -4.57
N PHE A 61 -3.28 -0.29 -5.05
CA PHE A 61 -3.56 1.03 -4.50
C PHE A 61 -4.54 0.88 -3.33
N VAL A 62 -4.28 1.50 -2.18
CA VAL A 62 -4.99 1.15 -0.94
C VAL A 62 -5.65 2.38 -0.32
N HIS A 63 -6.96 2.27 -0.06
CA HIS A 63 -7.71 3.16 0.84
C HIS A 63 -8.09 2.42 2.11
N ARG A 64 -8.05 3.10 3.26
CA ARG A 64 -8.54 2.53 4.53
C ARG A 64 -9.33 3.53 5.35
N ASN A 65 -10.50 3.12 5.80
CA ASN A 65 -11.28 3.83 6.81
C ASN A 65 -11.94 2.85 7.79
N ILE A 66 -12.55 3.36 8.86
CA ILE A 66 -13.23 2.53 9.85
C ILE A 66 -14.42 1.83 9.18
N ALA A 67 -14.42 0.50 9.26
CA ALA A 67 -15.44 -0.36 8.67
C ALA A 67 -15.58 -0.27 7.13
N ASN A 68 -14.52 0.16 6.42
CA ASN A 68 -14.43 0.12 4.94
C ASN A 68 -15.68 0.67 4.24
N VAL A 69 -16.17 1.81 4.73
CA VAL A 69 -17.42 2.42 4.28
C VAL A 69 -17.15 3.32 3.08
N VAL A 70 -17.97 3.17 2.04
CA VAL A 70 -17.97 4.07 0.88
C VAL A 70 -19.19 4.97 0.98
N VAL A 71 -19.00 6.19 1.49
CA VAL A 71 -20.07 7.18 1.65
C VAL A 71 -20.11 8.07 0.41
N HIS A 72 -21.30 8.30 -0.16
CA HIS A 72 -21.50 9.09 -1.38
C HIS A 72 -21.04 10.55 -1.29
N THR A 73 -20.74 11.05 -0.09
CA THR A 73 -20.27 12.42 0.17
C THR A 73 -18.89 12.46 0.80
N ASP A 74 -18.23 11.32 1.01
CA ASP A 74 -16.87 11.29 1.55
C ASP A 74 -15.87 11.63 0.46
N LEU A 75 -15.46 12.90 0.40
CA LEU A 75 -14.47 13.37 -0.56
C LEU A 75 -13.13 12.64 -0.42
N ASN A 76 -12.79 12.12 0.77
CA ASN A 76 -11.58 11.32 0.95
C ASN A 76 -11.66 10.05 0.10
N CYS A 77 -12.65 9.18 0.33
CA CYS A 77 -12.83 7.97 -0.46
C CYS A 77 -13.06 8.27 -1.95
N LEU A 78 -13.86 9.28 -2.27
CA LEU A 78 -14.19 9.61 -3.67
C LEU A 78 -12.97 10.13 -4.44
N SER A 79 -12.10 10.91 -3.82
CA SER A 79 -10.87 11.37 -4.46
C SER A 79 -9.91 10.22 -4.74
N VAL A 80 -9.84 9.22 -3.84
CA VAL A 80 -9.04 8.01 -4.07
C VAL A 80 -9.62 7.17 -5.21
N ILE A 81 -10.95 7.00 -5.26
CA ILE A 81 -11.62 6.28 -6.35
C ILE A 81 -11.39 6.99 -7.68
N GLN A 82 -11.59 8.31 -7.73
CA GLN A 82 -11.40 9.09 -8.97
C GLN A 82 -9.96 9.00 -9.45
N TYR A 83 -8.97 9.16 -8.57
CA TYR A 83 -7.57 9.06 -8.96
C TYR A 83 -7.20 7.66 -9.44
N ALA A 84 -7.69 6.62 -8.75
CA ALA A 84 -7.46 5.24 -9.14
C ALA A 84 -8.03 4.93 -10.53
N VAL A 85 -9.25 5.38 -10.82
CA VAL A 85 -9.93 5.07 -12.08
C VAL A 85 -9.45 5.95 -13.23
N GLU A 86 -9.34 7.26 -13.02
CA GLU A 86 -9.10 8.22 -14.11
C GLU A 86 -7.61 8.53 -14.34
N VAL A 87 -6.75 8.32 -13.34
CA VAL A 87 -5.31 8.64 -13.45
C VAL A 87 -4.46 7.37 -13.48
N LEU A 88 -4.72 6.43 -12.56
CA LEU A 88 -3.98 5.16 -12.51
C LEU A 88 -4.57 4.07 -13.40
N GLU A 89 -5.78 4.29 -13.94
CA GLU A 89 -6.49 3.35 -14.81
C GLU A 89 -6.60 1.93 -14.23
N VAL A 90 -6.86 1.81 -12.92
CA VAL A 90 -7.01 0.51 -12.26
C VAL A 90 -8.10 -0.32 -12.93
N LYS A 91 -7.87 -1.63 -13.07
CA LYS A 91 -8.83 -2.56 -13.71
C LYS A 91 -9.94 -2.99 -12.75
N HIS A 92 -9.66 -2.97 -11.46
CA HIS A 92 -10.56 -3.48 -10.42
C HIS A 92 -10.54 -2.60 -9.16
N ILE A 93 -11.68 -2.53 -8.48
CA ILE A 93 -11.88 -1.92 -7.16
C ILE A 93 -12.46 -2.98 -6.21
#